data_AF-A0A942A1R2-F1
#
_entry.id   AF-A0A942A1R2-F1
#
_cell.length_a   1.000
_cell.length_b   1.000
_cell.length_c   1.000
_cell.angle_alpha   90.00
_cell.angle_beta   90.00
_cell.angle_gamma   90.00
#
_symmetry.space_group_name_H-M   'P 1'
#
loop_
_entity.id
_entity.type
_entity.pdbx_description
1 polymer ?
#
loop_
_entity_poly.entity_id
_entity_poly.type
_entity_poly.pdbx_seq_one_letter_code
_entity_poly.pdbx_strand_id
1 'polypeptide(L)' 'MNPLVGLIMGSTSDWSTLEHAANTLDALGVPHEVRVVSA' A
#
# COMPACT_ATOMS: atom_id res chain seq x y z
N MET A 1 -14.66 0.84 6.11
CA MET A 1 -14.27 2.07 5.38
C MET A 1 -13.81 1.65 3.99
N ASN A 2 -14.22 2.35 2.95
CA ASN A 2 -13.76 2.05 1.59
C ASN A 2 -12.33 2.62 1.41
N PRO A 3 -11.36 1.82 0.94
CA PRO A 3 -10.02 2.33 0.67
C PRO A 3 -10.07 3.36 -0.46
N LEU A 4 -9.38 4.48 -0.27
CA LEU A 4 -9.23 5.54 -1.28
C LEU A 4 -7.99 5.33 -2.15
N VAL A 5 -7.01 4.59 -1.64
CA VAL A 5 -5.73 4.33 -2.30
C VAL A 5 -5.44 2.83 -2.27
N GLY A 6 -5.02 2.28 -3.40
CA GLY A 6 -4.50 0.91 -3.51
C GLY A 6 -2.99 0.92 -3.69
N LEU A 7 -2.26 0.29 -2.77
CA LEU A 7 -0.84 0.02 -2.89
C LEU A 7 -0.66 -1.37 -3.50
N ILE A 8 -0.35 -1.42 -4.79
CA ILE A 8 -0.19 -2.65 -5.56
C ILE A 8 1.29 -2.95 -5.77
N MET A 9 1.70 -4.20 -5.55
CA MET A 9 3.07 -4.66 -5.77
C MET A 9 3.11 -5.98 -6.54
N GLY A 10 4.16 -6.21 -7.32
CA GLY A 10 4.32 -7.44 -8.11
C GLY A 10 4.79 -8.63 -7.27
N SER A 11 5.51 -8.35 -6.19
CA SER A 11 6.06 -9.34 -5.27
C SER A 11 6.13 -8.80 -3.85
N THR A 12 6.23 -9.69 -2.86
CA THR A 12 6.46 -9.27 -1.46
C THR A 12 7.83 -8.63 -1.25
N SER A 13 8.81 -8.86 -2.14
CA SER A 13 10.12 -8.20 -2.07
C SER A 13 10.03 -6.69 -2.30
N ASP A 14 9.02 -6.22 -3.03
CA ASP A 14 8.78 -4.79 -3.29
C ASP A 14 8.28 -4.05 -2.04
N TRP A 15 7.84 -4.78 -1.00
CA TRP A 15 7.29 -4.20 0.23
C TRP A 15 8.27 -3.27 0.94
N SER A 16 9.56 -3.60 0.95
CA SER A 16 10.60 -2.74 1.53
C SER A 16 10.61 -1.31 0.95
N THR A 17 10.15 -1.16 -0.29
CA THR A 17 9.98 0.16 -0.92
C THR A 17 8.61 0.76 -0.59
N LEU A 18 7.53 -0.01 -0.71
CA LEU A 18 6.16 0.48 -0.57
C LEU A 18 5.71 0.74 0.87
N GLU A 19 6.37 0.16 1.87
CA GLU A 19 6.03 0.36 3.30
C GLU A 19 6.07 1.84 3.71
N HIS A 20 6.94 2.63 3.09
CA HIS A 20 7.05 4.07 3.32
C HIS A 20 5.77 4.81 2.90
N ALA A 21 5.13 4.37 1.81
CA ALA A 21 3.86 4.93 1.35
C ALA A 21 2.73 4.56 2.31
N ALA A 22 2.65 3.29 2.75
CA ALA A 22 1.66 2.84 3.73
C ALA A 22 1.75 3.64 5.04
N ASN A 23 2.96 3.76 5.60
CA ASN A 23 3.21 4.53 6.82
C ASN A 23 2.81 6.00 6.68
N THR A 24 3.03 6.60 5.51
CA THR A 24 2.62 7.99 5.23
C THR A 24 1.10 8.12 5.20
N LEU A 25 0.41 7.17 4.55
CA LEU A 25 -1.06 7.17 4.49
C LEU A 25 -1.67 6.96 5.87
N ASP A 26 -1.09 6.08 6.70
CA ASP A 26 -1.50 5.89 8.10
C ASP A 26 -1.34 7.17 8.92
N ALA A 27 -0.20 7.84 8.81
CA ALA A 27 0.05 9.10 9.51
C ALA A 27 -0.92 10.22 9.12
N LEU A 28 -1.41 10.20 7.88
CA LEU A 28 -2.40 11.14 7.36
C LEU A 28 -3.85 10.69 7.61
N GLY A 29 -4.08 9.49 8.14
CA GLY A 29 -5.40 8.91 8.33
C GLY A 29 -6.12 8.60 7.01
N VAL A 30 -5.38 8.35 5.93
CA VAL A 30 -5.94 8.02 4.62
C VAL A 30 -6.18 6.51 4.53
N PRO A 31 -7.44 6.06 4.39
CA PRO A 31 -7.74 4.64 4.28
C PRO A 31 -7.18 4.08 2.98
N HIS A 32 -6.41 3.01 3.08
CA HIS A 32 -5.74 2.38 1.95
C HIS A 32 -5.78 0.86 2.07
N GLU A 33 -5.56 0.17 0.95
CA GLU A 33 -5.35 -1.28 0.91
C GLU A 33 -4.01 -1.62 0.28
N VAL A 34 -3.43 -2.76 0.68
CA VAL A 34 -2.16 -3.27 0.14
C VAL A 34 -2.43 -4.63 -0.49
N ARG A 35 -1.99 -4.84 -1.74
CA ARG A 35 -2.16 -6.12 -2.45
C ARG A 35 -0.93 -6.50 -3.27
N VAL A 36 -0.63 -7.79 -3.32
CA VAL A 36 0.29 -8.38 -4.29
C VAL A 36 -0.52 -8.80 -5.51
N VAL A 37 -0.20 -8.25 -6.68
CA VAL A 37 -0.88 -8.55 -7.95
C VAL A 37 0.19 -8.78 -9.01
N SER A 38 0.18 -9.97 -9.63
CA SER A 38 0.93 -10.22 -10.86
C SER A 38 0.16 -9.67 -12.05
N ALA A 39 0.88 -9.08 -13.01
CA ALA A 39 0.33 -8.76 -14.32
C ALA A 39 -0.15 -10.02 -15.05
#